data_AF-A0A7X8PLM3-F1
#
_entry.id   AF-A0A7X8PLM3-F1
#
_cell.length_a   1.000
_cell.length_b   1.000
_cell.length_c   1.000
_cell.angle_alpha   90.00
_cell.angle_beta   90.00
_cell.angle_gamma   90.00
#
_symmetry.space_group_name_H-M   'P 1'
#
loop_
_entity.id
_entity.type
_entity.pdbx_description
1 polymer ?
#
loop_
_entity_poly.entity_id
_entity_poly.type
_entity_poly.pdbx_seq_one_letter_code
_entity_poly.pdbx_strand_id
1 'polypeptide(L)'
;MTTAKADLDSDIISLARLALAGRAQDIQMLVQRIARKTRADKPELSNSLTALLRESPSKETPLRRMAEVPMPVDSDSRLHLLKIEETIELDHPPVLATEVSAALDQLIAERGRLEALDAAGLDPTRTALFVGPPGVGKTLAARWLAKRLGKPLMILDLAAVMSSYLGRTGANLRQVLDYAKQADCVLLLDELDAIAKRRDDRDEVGELKRLVTVLLQQIDDWPATGLLLAATNHPDLLDPAIWRRFEMKVEFPMPERPAIQELVNGLLQPHDENADHWANVLSIALHGQSFSDIRQSVERARRAAAISGDPLETHLQALISPDQLSKSERINLATMLVDGGLSQRSVQKLTGVARDTVRSHSRAEASPRKRKGG
;
A
#
# COMPACT_ATOMS: atom_id res chain seq x y z
N MET A 1 -46.34 5.28 29.13
CA MET A 1 -45.85 6.67 28.95
C MET A 1 -44.57 6.98 29.76
N THR A 2 -44.09 6.09 30.64
CA THR A 2 -42.91 6.31 31.49
C THR A 2 -41.57 5.89 30.87
N THR A 3 -41.55 4.94 29.93
CA THR A 3 -40.33 4.42 29.29
C THR A 3 -39.74 5.37 28.23
N ALA A 4 -40.58 6.02 27.41
CA ALA A 4 -40.12 6.95 26.36
C ALA A 4 -39.50 8.25 26.91
N LYS A 5 -39.83 8.63 28.15
CA LYS A 5 -39.33 9.86 28.78
C LYS A 5 -37.91 9.68 29.33
N ALA A 6 -37.63 8.53 29.95
CA ALA A 6 -36.30 8.18 30.47
C ALA A 6 -35.24 8.06 29.36
N ASP A 7 -35.68 7.67 28.16
CA ASP A 7 -34.83 7.43 27.00
C ASP A 7 -34.38 8.74 26.30
N LEU A 8 -35.16 9.82 26.44
CA LEU A 8 -34.80 11.14 25.91
C LEU A 8 -33.81 11.87 26.81
N ASP A 9 -33.92 11.70 28.13
CA ASP A 9 -33.01 12.30 29.10
C ASP A 9 -31.58 11.75 28.93
N SER A 10 -31.44 10.45 28.66
CA SER A 10 -30.16 9.83 28.31
C SER A 10 -29.60 10.32 26.98
N ASP A 11 -30.47 10.53 25.98
CA ASP A 11 -30.07 11.05 24.67
C ASP A 11 -29.53 12.49 24.79
N ILE A 12 -30.14 13.33 25.64
CA ILE A 12 -29.68 14.71 25.92
C ILE A 12 -28.33 14.70 26.65
N ILE A 13 -28.15 13.85 27.66
CA ILE A 13 -26.88 13.73 28.39
C ILE A 13 -25.76 13.26 27.44
N SER A 14 -26.08 12.33 26.54
CA SER A 14 -25.13 11.83 25.54
C SER A 14 -24.77 12.91 24.53
N LEU A 15 -25.74 13.70 24.09
CA LEU A 15 -25.52 14.84 23.20
C LEU A 15 -24.62 15.90 23.86
N ALA A 16 -24.86 16.22 25.13
CA ALA A 16 -24.02 17.16 25.89
C ALA A 16 -22.58 16.65 26.06
N ARG A 17 -22.39 15.36 26.33
CA ARG A 17 -21.04 14.74 26.40
C ARG A 17 -20.31 14.82 25.06
N LEU A 18 -20.98 14.48 23.97
CA LEU A 18 -20.40 14.52 22.63
C LEU A 18 -20.09 15.96 22.18
N ALA A 19 -20.94 16.91 22.55
CA ALA A 19 -20.71 18.34 22.33
C ALA A 19 -19.48 18.86 23.08
N LEU A 20 -19.35 18.53 24.37
CA LEU A 20 -18.18 18.91 25.18
C LEU A 20 -16.89 18.23 24.70
N ALA A 21 -17.00 17.04 24.10
CA ALA A 21 -15.87 16.32 23.50
C ALA A 21 -15.51 16.79 22.07
N GLY A 22 -16.24 17.77 21.51
CA GLY A 22 -15.97 18.31 20.17
C GLY A 22 -16.27 17.35 19.01
N ARG A 23 -17.02 16.28 19.23
CA ARG A 23 -17.25 15.22 18.23
C ARG A 23 -18.45 15.51 17.34
N ALA A 24 -18.30 16.47 16.43
CA ALA A 24 -19.40 16.98 15.61
C ALA A 24 -20.15 15.93 14.76
N GLN A 25 -19.47 14.89 14.27
CA GLN A 25 -20.09 13.82 13.48
C GLN A 25 -20.98 12.90 14.36
N ASP A 26 -20.49 12.53 15.54
CA ASP A 26 -21.25 11.73 16.51
C ASP A 26 -22.49 12.47 16.99
N ILE A 27 -22.39 13.79 17.17
CA ILE A 27 -23.54 14.65 17.49
C ILE A 27 -24.58 14.59 16.37
N GLN A 28 -24.18 14.72 15.10
CA GLN A 28 -25.10 14.65 13.97
C GLN A 28 -25.82 13.30 13.90
N MET A 29 -25.10 12.20 14.08
CA MET A 29 -25.69 10.85 14.13
C MET A 29 -26.70 10.70 15.27
N LEU A 30 -26.37 11.21 16.46
CA LEU A 30 -27.25 11.17 17.61
C LEU A 30 -28.51 12.03 17.38
N VAL A 31 -28.36 13.25 16.84
CA VAL A 31 -29.49 14.12 16.47
C VAL A 31 -30.40 13.43 15.44
N GLN A 32 -29.82 12.74 14.45
CA GLN A 32 -30.57 12.03 13.41
C GLN A 32 -31.32 10.82 13.99
N ARG A 33 -30.73 10.14 14.97
CA ARG A 33 -31.37 9.06 15.74
C ARG A 33 -32.53 9.58 16.59
N ILE A 34 -32.33 10.69 17.32
CA ILE A 34 -33.38 11.36 18.11
C ILE A 34 -34.53 11.80 17.21
N ALA A 35 -34.25 12.39 16.04
CA ALA A 35 -35.27 12.79 15.08
C ALA A 35 -36.13 11.60 14.60
N ARG A 36 -35.51 10.46 14.26
CA ARG A 36 -36.25 9.25 13.86
C ARG A 36 -37.10 8.69 15.00
N LYS A 37 -36.56 8.63 16.22
CA LYS A 37 -37.21 8.09 17.41
C LYS A 37 -38.40 8.94 17.86
N THR A 38 -38.31 10.26 17.70
CA THR A 38 -39.35 11.21 18.10
C THR A 38 -40.40 11.46 17.02
N ARG A 39 -40.28 10.86 15.84
CA ARG A 39 -41.17 11.08 14.69
C ARG A 39 -42.63 10.73 14.95
N ALA A 40 -42.90 9.69 15.74
CA ALA A 40 -44.25 9.24 16.07
C ALA A 40 -44.89 10.06 17.22
N ASP A 41 -44.10 10.38 18.26
CA ASP A 41 -44.61 10.98 19.49
C ASP A 41 -44.54 12.52 19.50
N LYS A 42 -43.55 13.12 18.80
CA LYS A 42 -43.29 14.57 18.77
C LYS A 42 -42.86 15.02 17.36
N PRO A 43 -43.81 15.08 16.40
CA PRO A 43 -43.50 15.34 14.99
C PRO A 43 -42.87 16.72 14.76
N GLU A 44 -43.25 17.75 15.52
CA GLU A 44 -42.66 19.09 15.42
C GLU A 44 -41.16 19.09 15.78
N LEU A 45 -40.78 18.41 16.87
CA LEU A 45 -39.38 18.28 17.28
C LEU A 45 -38.58 17.51 16.24
N SER A 46 -39.10 16.38 15.75
CA SER A 46 -38.47 15.60 14.67
C SER A 46 -38.23 16.45 13.42
N ASN A 47 -39.21 17.28 13.02
CA ASN A 47 -39.09 18.14 11.86
C ASN A 47 -38.05 19.25 12.07
N SER A 48 -38.02 19.88 13.24
CA SER A 48 -37.02 20.90 13.58
C SER A 48 -35.60 20.33 13.63
N LEU A 49 -35.40 19.15 14.24
CA LEU A 49 -34.10 18.48 14.23
C LEU A 49 -33.66 18.07 12.82
N THR A 50 -34.61 17.61 12.00
CA THR A 50 -34.33 17.28 10.59
C THR A 50 -34.00 18.53 9.76
N ALA A 51 -34.64 19.67 10.05
CA ALA A 51 -34.33 20.96 9.42
C ALA A 51 -32.94 21.45 9.81
N LEU A 52 -32.57 21.40 11.09
CA LEU A 52 -31.22 21.73 11.57
C LEU A 52 -30.13 20.86 10.91
N LEU A 53 -30.38 19.57 10.73
CA LEU A 53 -29.46 18.67 10.02
C LEU A 53 -29.35 18.99 8.51
N ARG A 54 -30.38 19.59 7.91
CA ARG A 54 -30.35 20.05 6.51
C ARG A 54 -29.66 21.39 6.34
N GLU A 55 -29.72 22.26 7.34
CA GLU A 55 -28.96 23.51 7.41
C GLU A 55 -27.48 23.29 7.71
N SER A 56 -27.13 22.14 8.31
CA SER A 56 -25.77 21.64 8.48
C SER A 56 -25.49 20.39 7.63
N PRO A 57 -25.59 20.46 6.29
CA PRO A 57 -25.40 19.29 5.45
C PRO A 57 -23.95 18.82 5.56
N SER A 58 -23.74 17.60 6.03
CA SER A 58 -22.48 16.87 5.86
C SER A 58 -22.30 16.47 4.39
N LYS A 59 -22.12 17.48 3.54
CA LYS A 59 -21.61 17.39 2.17
C LYS A 59 -20.63 18.53 1.96
N GLU A 60 -19.67 18.62 2.87
CA GLU A 60 -18.42 19.30 2.60
C GLU A 60 -17.34 18.25 2.78
N THR A 61 -16.54 18.07 1.74
CA THR A 61 -15.33 17.25 1.73
C THR A 61 -14.59 17.42 3.06
N PRO A 62 -14.05 16.36 3.69
CA PRO A 62 -13.41 16.42 5.01
C PRO A 62 -12.45 17.61 5.21
N LEU A 63 -11.86 18.10 4.11
CA LEU A 63 -10.90 19.18 4.06
C LEU A 63 -11.45 20.61 4.12
N ARG A 64 -12.75 20.90 3.96
CA ARG A 64 -13.21 22.30 4.11
C ARG A 64 -13.16 22.79 5.57
N ARG A 65 -13.29 21.86 6.52
CA ARG A 65 -12.96 22.11 7.94
C ARG A 65 -11.44 22.11 8.20
N MET A 66 -10.65 21.46 7.34
CA MET A 66 -9.18 21.51 7.37
C MET A 66 -8.61 22.78 6.73
N ALA A 67 -9.40 23.57 5.99
CA ALA A 67 -8.98 24.89 5.52
C ALA A 67 -8.77 25.90 6.68
N GLU A 68 -9.32 25.62 7.88
CA GLU A 68 -9.08 26.40 9.10
C GLU A 68 -7.90 25.87 9.94
N VAL A 69 -7.46 24.62 9.72
CA VAL A 69 -6.27 24.04 10.39
C VAL A 69 -5.11 24.08 9.40
N PRO A 70 -4.18 25.04 9.52
CA PRO A 70 -3.07 25.14 8.58
C PRO A 70 -2.30 23.81 8.53
N MET A 71 -1.99 23.35 7.31
CA MET A 71 -1.16 22.15 7.13
C MET A 71 0.09 22.27 8.00
N PRO A 72 0.51 21.20 8.71
CA PRO A 72 1.73 21.23 9.49
C PRO A 72 2.91 21.48 8.55
N VAL A 73 3.38 22.71 8.56
CA VAL A 73 4.63 23.12 7.96
C VAL A 73 5.66 23.21 9.08
N ASP A 74 6.90 22.85 8.77
CA ASP A 74 8.00 23.19 9.66
C ASP A 74 8.02 24.71 9.87
N SER A 75 8.00 25.16 11.14
CA SER A 75 7.93 26.57 11.50
C SER A 75 9.11 27.39 10.98
N ASP A 76 10.26 26.75 10.75
CA ASP A 76 11.51 27.40 10.38
C ASP A 76 11.78 27.27 8.87
N SER A 77 11.46 26.12 8.26
CA SER A 77 11.73 25.86 6.83
C SER A 77 10.51 26.02 5.90
N ARG A 78 9.29 26.08 6.45
CA ARG A 78 8.00 26.00 5.73
C ARG A 78 7.85 24.75 4.83
N LEU A 79 8.67 23.73 5.04
CA LEU A 79 8.57 22.48 4.31
C LEU A 79 7.32 21.72 4.74
N HIS A 80 6.58 21.21 3.76
CA HIS A 80 5.44 20.34 4.00
C HIS A 80 5.95 19.00 4.52
N LEU A 81 5.65 18.69 5.77
CA LEU A 81 6.02 17.41 6.38
C LEU A 81 5.13 16.27 5.87
N LEU A 82 3.98 16.60 5.30
CA LEU A 82 2.97 15.66 4.84
C LEU A 82 2.65 15.91 3.36
N LYS A 83 2.66 14.84 2.56
CA LYS A 83 2.13 14.85 1.20
C LYS A 83 0.73 14.26 1.19
N ILE A 84 -0.25 14.98 0.65
CA ILE A 84 -1.64 14.52 0.59
C ILE A 84 -2.00 14.19 -0.86
N GLU A 85 -2.53 13.00 -1.09
CA GLU A 85 -3.08 12.55 -2.36
C GLU A 85 -4.58 12.29 -2.19
N GLU A 86 -5.40 13.25 -2.61
CA GLU A 86 -6.87 13.18 -2.50
C GLU A 86 -7.48 12.24 -3.55
N THR A 87 -6.98 12.33 -4.78
CA THR A 87 -7.37 11.46 -5.89
C THR A 87 -6.18 10.59 -6.26
N ILE A 88 -6.31 9.29 -5.98
CA ILE A 88 -5.24 8.33 -6.23
C ILE A 88 -5.46 7.71 -7.61
N GLU A 89 -4.70 8.22 -8.58
CA GLU A 89 -4.61 7.63 -9.91
C GLU A 89 -3.58 6.50 -9.90
N LEU A 90 -3.99 5.39 -10.50
CA LEU A 90 -3.17 4.20 -10.71
C LEU A 90 -3.55 3.68 -12.09
N ASP A 91 -2.57 3.59 -12.98
CA ASP A 91 -2.77 3.16 -14.36
C ASP A 91 -3.26 1.71 -14.42
N HIS A 92 -2.74 0.87 -13.53
CA HIS A 92 -3.10 -0.53 -13.40
C HIS A 92 -3.09 -0.95 -11.92
N PRO A 93 -3.80 -2.02 -11.53
CA PRO A 93 -3.64 -2.60 -10.21
C PRO A 93 -2.18 -3.06 -10.00
N PRO A 94 -1.64 -2.97 -8.77
CA PRO A 94 -0.32 -3.50 -8.48
C PRO A 94 -0.33 -5.03 -8.62
N VAL A 95 0.77 -5.56 -9.16
CA VAL A 95 1.04 -6.99 -9.10
C VAL A 95 1.53 -7.30 -7.69
N LEU A 96 0.83 -8.18 -6.97
CA LEU A 96 1.11 -8.51 -5.58
C LEU A 96 1.17 -10.03 -5.41
N ALA A 97 1.98 -10.49 -4.47
CA ALA A 97 1.97 -11.89 -4.04
C ALA A 97 0.60 -12.25 -3.43
N THR A 98 0.22 -13.53 -3.51
CA THR A 98 -1.11 -14.00 -3.06
C THR A 98 -1.35 -13.70 -1.58
N GLU A 99 -0.32 -13.87 -0.75
CA GLU A 99 -0.37 -13.62 0.70
C GLU A 99 -0.56 -12.13 0.98
N VAL A 100 0.13 -11.27 0.22
CA VAL A 100 -0.01 -9.81 0.32
C VAL A 100 -1.41 -9.39 -0.10
N SER A 101 -1.91 -9.88 -1.23
CA SER A 101 -3.27 -9.58 -1.69
C SER A 101 -4.30 -9.98 -0.63
N ALA A 102 -4.19 -11.20 -0.08
CA ALA A 102 -5.11 -11.68 0.95
C ALA A 102 -5.12 -10.77 2.20
N ALA A 103 -3.94 -10.31 2.65
CA ALA A 103 -3.85 -9.40 3.79
C ALA A 103 -4.48 -8.03 3.49
N LEU A 104 -4.24 -7.46 2.31
CA LEU A 104 -4.86 -6.18 1.92
C LEU A 104 -6.37 -6.32 1.72
N ASP A 105 -6.83 -7.41 1.12
CA ASP A 105 -8.25 -7.71 0.95
C ASP A 105 -8.95 -7.88 2.30
N GLN A 106 -8.27 -8.45 3.30
CA GLN A 106 -8.78 -8.48 4.67
C GLN A 106 -8.97 -7.06 5.24
N LEU A 107 -7.98 -6.17 5.10
CA LEU A 107 -8.10 -4.77 5.56
C LEU A 107 -9.26 -4.03 4.89
N ILE A 108 -9.51 -4.31 3.61
CA ILE A 108 -10.64 -3.79 2.84
C ILE A 108 -11.96 -4.36 3.37
N ALA A 109 -12.02 -5.68 3.57
CA ALA A 109 -13.22 -6.37 4.01
C ALA A 109 -13.67 -5.94 5.42
N GLU A 110 -12.73 -5.76 6.35
CA GLU A 110 -13.00 -5.25 7.70
C GLU A 110 -13.65 -3.87 7.65
N ARG A 111 -13.12 -2.96 6.82
CA ARG A 111 -13.65 -1.61 6.65
C ARG A 111 -14.98 -1.56 5.91
N GLY A 112 -15.27 -2.56 5.08
CA GLY A 112 -16.57 -2.72 4.44
C GLY A 112 -17.65 -3.27 5.37
N ARG A 113 -17.28 -3.79 6.56
CA ARG A 113 -18.19 -4.51 7.48
C ARG A 113 -18.11 -4.00 8.92
N LEU A 114 -17.94 -2.69 9.11
CA LEU A 114 -17.80 -2.07 10.43
C LEU A 114 -18.97 -2.40 11.38
N GLU A 115 -20.21 -2.41 10.90
CA GLU A 115 -21.39 -2.77 11.72
C GLU A 115 -21.33 -4.21 12.25
N ALA A 116 -20.81 -5.14 11.45
CA ALA A 116 -20.69 -6.54 11.86
C ALA A 116 -19.57 -6.74 12.89
N LEU A 117 -18.48 -5.96 12.78
CA LEU A 117 -17.41 -5.94 13.77
C LEU A 117 -17.88 -5.34 15.09
N ASP A 118 -18.58 -4.20 15.05
CA ASP A 118 -19.16 -3.55 16.24
C ASP A 118 -20.18 -4.45 16.94
N ALA A 119 -21.04 -5.14 16.18
CA ALA A 119 -21.98 -6.13 16.73
C ALA A 119 -21.28 -7.32 17.42
N ALA A 120 -20.04 -7.63 17.02
CA ALA A 120 -19.19 -8.64 17.65
C ALA A 120 -18.30 -8.07 18.77
N GLY A 121 -18.36 -6.76 19.05
CA GLY A 121 -17.50 -6.07 20.01
C GLY A 121 -16.04 -5.95 19.55
N LEU A 122 -15.81 -5.90 18.24
CA LEU A 122 -14.49 -5.83 17.62
C LEU A 122 -14.30 -4.50 16.90
N ASP A 123 -13.08 -3.96 16.96
CA ASP A 123 -12.64 -2.85 16.12
C ASP A 123 -11.97 -3.40 14.84
N PRO A 124 -12.06 -2.69 13.70
CA PRO A 124 -11.27 -3.02 12.51
C PRO A 124 -9.77 -2.83 12.79
N THR A 125 -8.92 -3.54 12.04
CA THR A 125 -7.46 -3.37 12.12
C THR A 125 -7.09 -1.91 11.88
N ARG A 126 -6.48 -1.26 12.86
CA ARG A 126 -6.16 0.17 12.87
C ARG A 126 -4.78 0.45 12.31
N THR A 127 -3.86 -0.49 12.48
CA THR A 127 -2.44 -0.31 12.19
C THR A 127 -1.86 -1.54 11.46
N ALA A 128 -1.14 -1.31 10.36
CA ALA A 128 -0.44 -2.37 9.63
C ALA A 128 0.99 -1.97 9.27
N LEU A 129 1.91 -2.93 9.40
CA LEU A 129 3.32 -2.77 9.07
C LEU A 129 3.67 -3.59 7.82
N PHE A 130 4.14 -2.90 6.78
CA PHE A 130 4.62 -3.48 5.53
C PHE A 130 6.14 -3.65 5.61
N VAL A 131 6.59 -4.89 5.51
CA VAL A 131 8.01 -5.25 5.63
C VAL A 131 8.45 -6.00 4.39
N GLY A 132 9.66 -5.74 3.91
CA GLY A 132 10.24 -6.49 2.79
C GLY A 132 11.33 -5.70 2.09
N PRO A 133 12.04 -6.30 1.12
CA PRO A 133 13.14 -5.65 0.40
C PRO A 133 12.72 -4.34 -0.29
N PRO A 134 13.67 -3.46 -0.66
CA PRO A 134 13.36 -2.29 -1.47
C PRO A 134 12.80 -2.71 -2.84
N GLY A 135 11.91 -1.89 -3.41
CA GLY A 135 11.40 -2.09 -4.78
C GLY A 135 10.34 -3.18 -4.97
N VAL A 136 9.81 -3.79 -3.90
CA VAL A 136 8.75 -4.84 -3.97
C VAL A 136 7.30 -4.29 -3.95
N GLY A 137 7.12 -2.96 -4.02
CA GLY A 137 5.79 -2.36 -4.18
C GLY A 137 5.04 -1.98 -2.90
N LYS A 138 5.69 -1.85 -1.74
CA LYS A 138 5.06 -1.43 -0.46
C LYS A 138 4.29 -0.10 -0.56
N THR A 139 4.95 0.96 -1.02
CA THR A 139 4.33 2.28 -1.21
C THR A 139 3.21 2.24 -2.26
N LEU A 140 3.37 1.45 -3.32
CA LEU A 140 2.34 1.27 -4.35
C LEU A 140 1.11 0.52 -3.80
N ALA A 141 1.32 -0.49 -2.96
CA ALA A 141 0.26 -1.22 -2.28
C ALA A 141 -0.53 -0.32 -1.32
N ALA A 142 0.14 0.58 -0.58
CA ALA A 142 -0.52 1.58 0.25
C ALA A 142 -1.42 2.53 -0.56
N ARG A 143 -0.92 3.04 -1.70
CA ARG A 143 -1.72 3.83 -2.65
C ARG A 143 -2.93 3.07 -3.16
N TRP A 144 -2.73 1.82 -3.58
CA TRP A 144 -3.82 0.98 -4.07
C TRP A 144 -4.86 0.69 -2.99
N LEU A 145 -4.43 0.42 -1.76
CA LEU A 145 -5.32 0.21 -0.63
C LEU A 145 -6.16 1.46 -0.33
N ALA A 146 -5.54 2.64 -0.27
CA ALA A 146 -6.25 3.89 -0.07
C ALA A 146 -7.27 4.16 -1.19
N LYS A 147 -6.91 3.89 -2.45
CA LYS A 147 -7.82 3.97 -3.61
C LYS A 147 -9.00 3.01 -3.46
N ARG A 148 -8.76 1.76 -3.07
CA ARG A 148 -9.80 0.74 -2.84
C ARG A 148 -10.75 1.10 -1.71
N LEU A 149 -10.23 1.74 -0.66
CA LEU A 149 -11.02 2.22 0.47
C LEU A 149 -11.77 3.54 0.17
N GLY A 150 -11.46 4.20 -0.95
CA GLY A 150 -12.04 5.51 -1.28
C GLY A 150 -11.61 6.61 -0.31
N LYS A 151 -10.42 6.48 0.30
CA LYS A 151 -9.90 7.43 1.29
C LYS A 151 -8.68 8.16 0.73
N PRO A 152 -8.45 9.43 1.12
CA PRO A 152 -7.21 10.13 0.79
C PRO A 152 -6.01 9.40 1.40
N LEU A 153 -4.89 9.42 0.68
CA LEU A 153 -3.61 8.95 1.18
C LEU A 153 -2.79 10.14 1.68
N MET A 154 -2.39 10.10 2.93
CA MET A 154 -1.41 11.01 3.50
C MET A 154 -0.08 10.26 3.64
N ILE A 155 1.00 10.83 3.13
CA ILE A 155 2.34 10.22 3.17
C ILE A 155 3.23 11.11 4.02
N LEU A 156 3.74 10.56 5.12
CA LEU A 156 4.71 11.19 6.00
C LEU A 156 6.09 10.63 5.68
N ASP A 157 6.97 11.51 5.18
CA ASP A 157 8.38 11.22 5.03
C ASP A 157 9.09 11.42 6.38
N LEU A 158 9.46 10.30 7.02
CA LEU A 158 10.12 10.33 8.31
C LEU A 158 11.54 10.90 8.24
N ALA A 159 12.24 10.76 7.12
CA ALA A 159 13.56 11.36 6.94
C ALA A 159 13.45 12.89 6.95
N ALA A 160 12.43 13.44 6.28
CA ALA A 160 12.16 14.88 6.29
C ALA A 160 11.84 15.40 7.70
N VAL A 161 11.00 14.69 8.45
CA VAL A 161 10.68 15.05 9.85
C VAL A 161 11.93 15.07 10.70
N MET A 162 12.78 14.04 10.59
CA MET A 162 14.02 13.96 11.37
C MET A 162 15.05 15.03 10.98
N SER A 163 15.02 15.53 9.75
CA SER A 163 15.93 16.61 9.30
C SER A 163 15.57 17.98 9.89
N SER A 164 14.34 18.18 10.37
CA SER A 164 13.94 19.40 11.06
C SER A 164 14.70 19.53 12.39
N TYR A 165 15.23 20.73 12.67
CA TYR A 165 16.18 21.03 13.76
C TYR A 165 15.93 20.22 15.04
N LEU A 166 16.98 19.50 15.45
CA LEU A 166 17.04 18.65 16.65
C LEU A 166 16.49 19.42 17.88
N GLY A 167 15.33 18.98 18.38
CA GLY A 167 14.63 19.58 19.52
C GLY A 167 13.15 19.86 19.29
N ARG A 168 12.68 19.91 18.02
CA ARG A 168 11.24 20.05 17.68
C ARG A 168 10.64 18.83 17.00
N THR A 169 11.47 17.84 16.67
CA THR A 169 11.14 16.65 15.88
C THR A 169 9.95 15.87 16.45
N GLY A 170 9.89 15.66 17.77
CA GLY A 170 8.79 14.95 18.42
C GLY A 170 7.47 15.72 18.45
N ALA A 171 7.53 17.06 18.59
CA ALA A 171 6.34 17.91 18.56
C ALA A 171 5.75 18.00 17.14
N ASN A 172 6.62 18.16 16.14
CA ASN A 172 6.24 18.15 14.72
C ASN A 172 5.58 16.82 14.33
N LEU A 173 6.19 15.70 14.73
CA LEU A 173 5.62 14.37 14.49
C LEU A 173 4.24 14.23 15.13
N ARG A 174 4.09 14.64 16.39
CA ARG A 174 2.79 14.62 17.07
C ARG A 174 1.75 15.45 16.32
N GLN A 175 2.09 16.68 15.93
CA GLN A 175 1.17 17.57 15.23
C GLN A 175 0.70 16.97 13.90
N VAL A 176 1.61 16.36 13.13
CA VAL A 176 1.28 15.71 11.86
C VAL A 176 0.37 14.49 12.09
N LEU A 177 0.67 13.66 13.09
CA LEU A 177 -0.12 12.48 13.40
C LEU A 177 -1.51 12.86 13.94
N ASP A 178 -1.59 13.85 14.84
CA ASP A 178 -2.86 14.35 15.36
C ASP A 178 -3.73 14.96 14.25
N TYR A 179 -3.11 15.63 13.27
CA TYR A 179 -3.80 16.11 12.07
C TYR A 179 -4.38 14.96 11.24
N ALA A 180 -3.57 13.93 10.98
CA ALA A 180 -4.01 12.76 10.23
C ALA A 180 -5.13 11.98 10.96
N LYS A 181 -5.09 11.90 12.30
CA LYS A 181 -6.14 11.26 13.12
C LYS A 181 -7.50 11.94 13.02
N GLN A 182 -7.53 13.25 12.75
CA GLN A 182 -8.78 14.00 12.57
C GLN A 182 -9.42 13.75 11.19
N ALA A 183 -8.64 13.24 10.23
CA ALA A 183 -9.10 12.93 8.89
C ALA A 183 -9.48 11.46 8.75
N ASP A 184 -10.52 11.18 7.97
CA ASP A 184 -10.84 9.82 7.56
C ASP A 184 -9.92 9.38 6.42
N CYS A 185 -8.66 9.07 6.72
CA CYS A 185 -7.61 8.83 5.73
C CYS A 185 -6.84 7.51 5.95
N VAL A 186 -6.06 7.15 4.94
CA VAL A 186 -4.93 6.22 5.09
C VAL A 186 -3.68 7.07 5.30
N LEU A 187 -2.99 6.92 6.44
CA LEU A 187 -1.69 7.52 6.66
C LEU A 187 -0.61 6.47 6.36
N LEU A 188 0.38 6.82 5.54
CA LEU A 188 1.58 6.03 5.29
C LEU A 188 2.78 6.70 5.93
N LEU A 189 3.42 5.99 6.86
CA LEU A 189 4.76 6.28 7.34
C LEU A 189 5.76 5.54 6.44
N ASP A 190 6.31 6.23 5.44
CA ASP A 190 7.30 5.60 4.56
C ASP A 190 8.71 5.69 5.19
N GLU A 191 9.58 4.76 4.81
CA GLU A 191 10.97 4.67 5.32
C GLU A 191 11.08 4.68 6.86
N LEU A 192 10.29 3.84 7.54
CA LEU A 192 10.31 3.74 9.00
C LEU A 192 11.70 3.36 9.58
N ASP A 193 12.51 2.67 8.79
CA ASP A 193 13.90 2.33 9.08
C ASP A 193 14.84 3.55 9.17
N ALA A 194 14.43 4.72 8.65
CA ALA A 194 15.17 5.96 8.83
C ALA A 194 15.35 6.30 10.33
N ILE A 195 14.34 6.00 11.16
CA ILE A 195 14.40 6.18 12.62
C ILE A 195 15.52 5.34 13.24
N ALA A 196 15.78 4.15 12.71
CA ALA A 196 16.80 3.26 13.25
C ALA A 196 18.22 3.70 12.88
N LYS A 197 18.43 4.18 11.64
CA LYS A 197 19.76 4.59 11.14
C LYS A 197 20.40 5.72 11.95
N ARG A 198 19.61 6.60 12.56
CA ARG A 198 20.11 7.72 13.41
C ARG A 198 20.40 7.30 14.86
N ARG A 199 20.14 6.05 15.24
CA ARG A 199 20.36 5.55 16.61
C ARG A 199 21.84 5.36 16.94
N ASP A 200 22.70 5.30 15.92
CA ASP A 200 24.15 5.09 16.07
C ASP A 200 24.93 6.40 16.35
N ASP A 201 24.31 7.57 16.19
CA ASP A 201 24.92 8.87 16.51
C ASP A 201 24.80 9.17 18.01
N ARG A 202 25.93 9.12 18.72
CA ARG A 202 26.01 9.23 20.20
C ARG A 202 25.41 10.52 20.78
N ASP A 203 25.40 11.61 20.02
CA ASP A 203 24.88 12.92 20.45
C ASP A 203 23.36 13.07 20.20
N GLU A 204 22.73 12.21 19.39
CA GLU A 204 21.32 12.32 18.97
C GLU A 204 20.38 11.30 19.67
N VAL A 205 20.93 10.39 20.49
CA VAL A 205 20.20 9.25 21.08
C VAL A 205 19.00 9.67 21.97
N GLY A 206 19.08 10.81 22.65
CA GLY A 206 18.05 11.28 23.58
C GLY A 206 16.77 11.74 22.89
N GLU A 207 16.89 12.55 21.84
CA GLU A 207 15.76 13.05 21.05
C GLU A 207 15.13 11.93 20.23
N LEU A 208 15.95 11.00 19.71
CA LEU A 208 15.44 9.85 18.99
C LEU A 208 14.57 8.94 19.87
N LYS A 209 14.97 8.70 21.12
CA LYS A 209 14.15 7.96 22.09
C LYS A 209 12.81 8.65 22.36
N ARG A 210 12.80 9.99 22.44
CA ARG A 210 11.56 10.77 22.60
C ARG A 210 10.66 10.62 21.38
N LEU A 211 11.22 10.72 20.17
CA LEU A 211 10.48 10.53 18.91
C LEU A 211 9.85 9.14 18.84
N VAL A 212 10.62 8.08 19.10
CA VAL A 212 10.11 6.70 19.14
C VAL A 212 8.99 6.57 20.17
N THR A 213 9.14 7.16 21.35
CA THR A 213 8.11 7.15 22.39
C THR A 213 6.82 7.83 21.91
N VAL A 214 6.94 9.00 21.28
CA VAL A 214 5.79 9.73 20.71
C VAL A 214 5.13 8.90 19.61
N LEU A 215 5.91 8.29 18.71
CA LEU A 215 5.39 7.44 17.65
C LEU A 215 4.60 6.26 18.23
N LEU A 216 5.14 5.57 19.25
CA LEU A 216 4.47 4.44 19.89
C LEU A 216 3.15 4.86 20.53
N GLN A 217 3.12 5.96 21.27
CA GLN A 217 1.90 6.53 21.83
C GLN A 217 0.87 6.84 20.74
N GLN A 218 1.33 7.40 19.63
CA GLN A 218 0.45 7.78 18.53
C GLN A 218 -0.13 6.58 17.77
N ILE A 219 0.62 5.48 17.65
CA ILE A 219 0.16 4.19 17.12
C ILE A 219 -0.91 3.59 18.05
N ASP A 220 -0.67 3.59 19.36
CA ASP A 220 -1.61 3.08 20.37
C ASP A 220 -2.96 3.85 20.32
N ASP A 221 -2.86 5.18 20.24
CA ASP A 221 -3.98 6.11 20.20
C ASP A 221 -4.57 6.30 18.78
N TRP A 222 -4.28 5.43 17.81
CA TRP A 222 -4.79 5.56 16.45
C TRP A 222 -6.30 5.24 16.39
N PRO A 223 -7.14 6.07 15.75
CA PRO A 223 -8.58 5.88 15.72
C PRO A 223 -8.99 4.75 14.74
N ALA A 224 -10.10 4.07 15.05
CA ALA A 224 -10.67 3.01 14.20
C ALA A 224 -11.21 3.51 12.84
N THR A 225 -11.48 4.81 12.71
CA THR A 225 -11.90 5.43 11.44
C THR A 225 -10.78 5.44 10.40
N GLY A 226 -9.55 5.76 10.83
CA GLY A 226 -8.38 5.82 9.97
C GLY A 226 -7.69 4.46 9.76
N LEU A 227 -6.65 4.46 8.93
CA LEU A 227 -5.72 3.35 8.80
C LEU A 227 -4.29 3.87 8.82
N LEU A 228 -3.48 3.40 9.77
CA LEU A 228 -2.06 3.69 9.82
C LEU A 228 -1.29 2.56 9.14
N LEU A 229 -0.62 2.89 8.06
CA LEU A 229 0.34 2.02 7.39
C LEU A 229 1.74 2.53 7.71
N ALA A 230 2.67 1.61 7.94
CA ALA A 230 4.09 1.94 7.95
C ALA A 230 4.85 0.98 7.03
N ALA A 231 5.86 1.48 6.33
CA ALA A 231 6.69 0.67 5.45
C ALA A 231 8.16 0.71 5.89
N THR A 232 8.83 -0.45 5.89
CA THR A 232 10.27 -0.56 6.15
C THR A 232 10.94 -1.48 5.15
N ASN A 233 12.16 -1.11 4.73
CA ASN A 233 13.01 -1.97 3.90
C ASN A 233 13.91 -2.86 4.75
N HIS A 234 14.16 -2.46 6.00
CA HIS A 234 15.07 -3.12 6.94
C HIS A 234 14.34 -3.44 8.25
N PRO A 235 13.56 -4.53 8.31
CA PRO A 235 12.83 -4.91 9.51
C PRO A 235 13.74 -5.23 10.71
N ASP A 236 14.97 -5.68 10.44
CA ASP A 236 16.00 -6.00 11.42
C ASP A 236 16.54 -4.77 12.18
N LEU A 237 16.46 -3.59 11.56
CA LEU A 237 16.87 -2.33 12.20
C LEU A 237 15.77 -1.77 13.11
N LEU A 238 14.53 -2.23 12.97
CA LEU A 238 13.39 -1.65 13.68
C LEU A 238 13.37 -2.06 15.16
N ASP A 239 13.03 -1.12 16.05
CA ASP A 239 12.89 -1.42 17.48
C ASP A 239 11.77 -2.47 17.71
N PRO A 240 12.03 -3.56 18.45
CA PRO A 240 11.02 -4.57 18.75
C PRO A 240 9.75 -4.02 19.42
N ALA A 241 9.84 -2.88 20.12
CA ALA A 241 8.69 -2.20 20.69
C ALA A 241 7.74 -1.68 19.61
N ILE A 242 8.27 -1.12 18.51
CA ILE A 242 7.46 -0.66 17.36
C ILE A 242 6.79 -1.86 16.70
N TRP A 243 7.55 -2.95 16.47
CA TRP A 243 7.02 -4.17 15.86
C TRP A 243 5.81 -4.76 16.61
N ARG A 244 5.79 -4.67 17.94
CA ARG A 244 4.69 -5.22 18.76
C ARG A 244 3.41 -4.37 18.75
N ARG A 245 3.48 -3.13 18.27
CA ARG A 245 2.37 -2.17 18.31
C ARG A 245 1.52 -2.16 17.05
N PHE A 246 2.05 -2.70 15.95
CA PHE A 246 1.26 -2.94 14.76
C PHE A 246 0.41 -4.20 14.90
N GLU A 247 -0.90 -4.05 14.68
CA GLU A 247 -1.90 -5.11 14.79
C GLU A 247 -1.73 -6.14 13.67
N MET A 248 -1.46 -5.68 12.44
CA MET A 248 -1.18 -6.51 11.28
C MET A 248 0.24 -6.32 10.76
N LYS A 249 0.87 -7.40 10.30
CA LYS A 249 2.18 -7.38 9.64
C LYS A 249 2.05 -8.07 8.30
N VAL A 250 2.48 -7.39 7.24
CA VAL A 250 2.41 -7.90 5.88
C VAL A 250 3.82 -7.96 5.34
N GLU A 251 4.27 -9.17 5.06
CA GLU A 251 5.57 -9.43 4.45
C GLU A 251 5.45 -9.41 2.93
N PHE A 252 6.24 -8.54 2.30
CA PHE A 252 6.33 -8.39 0.86
C PHE A 252 7.56 -9.17 0.38
N PRO A 253 7.38 -10.36 -0.20
CA PRO A 253 8.48 -11.16 -0.69
C PRO A 253 9.06 -10.56 -1.98
N MET A 254 10.23 -11.07 -2.38
CA MET A 254 10.71 -10.87 -3.74
C MET A 254 9.72 -11.48 -4.74
N PRO A 255 9.57 -10.90 -5.95
CA PRO A 255 8.57 -11.36 -6.89
C PRO A 255 8.92 -12.74 -7.44
N GLU A 256 7.93 -13.63 -7.39
CA GLU A 256 8.00 -14.94 -8.02
C GLU A 256 7.70 -14.84 -9.52
N ARG A 257 8.09 -15.87 -10.28
CA ARG A 257 7.96 -15.88 -11.75
C ARG A 257 6.58 -15.47 -12.28
N PRO A 258 5.43 -15.93 -11.73
CA PRO A 258 4.12 -15.51 -12.21
C PRO A 258 3.90 -13.99 -12.10
N ALA A 259 4.34 -13.40 -10.99
CA ALA A 259 4.24 -11.96 -10.77
C ALA A 259 5.19 -11.17 -11.69
N ILE A 260 6.40 -11.68 -11.92
CA ILE A 260 7.34 -11.08 -12.89
C ILE A 260 6.73 -11.11 -14.29
N GLN A 261 6.16 -12.24 -14.70
CA GLN A 261 5.51 -12.39 -15.99
C GLN A 261 4.36 -11.39 -16.15
N GLU A 262 3.47 -11.27 -15.16
CA GLU A 262 2.38 -10.30 -15.18
C GLU A 262 2.89 -8.86 -15.32
N LEU A 263 3.91 -8.48 -14.53
CA LEU A 263 4.53 -7.16 -14.62
C LEU A 263 5.13 -6.90 -16.00
N VAL A 264 5.95 -7.82 -16.51
CA VAL A 264 6.64 -7.66 -17.81
C VAL A 264 5.62 -7.60 -18.93
N ASN A 265 4.58 -8.43 -18.89
CA ASN A 265 3.52 -8.40 -19.90
C ASN A 265 2.83 -7.04 -19.92
N GLY A 266 2.42 -6.52 -18.76
CA GLY A 266 1.80 -5.19 -18.66
C GLY A 266 2.69 -4.04 -19.17
N LEU A 267 4.02 -4.18 -19.05
CA LEU A 267 4.99 -3.20 -19.56
C LEU A 267 5.22 -3.27 -21.08
N LEU A 268 4.98 -4.43 -21.69
CA LEU A 268 5.27 -4.70 -23.10
C LEU A 268 4.03 -4.71 -23.99
N GLN A 269 2.88 -5.17 -23.48
CA GLN A 269 1.64 -5.35 -24.25
C GLN A 269 1.21 -4.12 -25.07
N PRO A 270 1.36 -2.86 -24.59
CA PRO A 270 1.00 -1.69 -25.39
C PRO A 270 1.93 -1.42 -26.58
N HIS A 271 3.05 -2.16 -26.69
CA HIS A 271 4.17 -1.85 -27.59
C HIS A 271 4.69 -3.04 -28.41
N ASP A 272 4.35 -4.28 -28.03
CA ASP A 272 4.85 -5.50 -28.68
C ASP A 272 3.76 -6.59 -28.70
N GLU A 273 3.47 -7.13 -29.89
CA GLU A 273 2.49 -8.22 -30.07
C GLU A 273 2.96 -9.55 -29.43
N ASN A 274 4.27 -9.71 -29.23
CA ASN A 274 4.88 -10.88 -28.58
C ASN A 274 5.13 -10.66 -27.08
N ALA A 275 4.45 -9.69 -26.44
CA ALA A 275 4.61 -9.38 -25.03
C ALA A 275 4.48 -10.60 -24.12
N ASP A 276 3.50 -11.47 -24.35
CA ASP A 276 3.30 -12.70 -23.58
C ASP A 276 4.50 -13.65 -23.67
N HIS A 277 5.09 -13.78 -24.86
CA HIS A 277 6.28 -14.60 -25.08
C HIS A 277 7.48 -14.04 -24.31
N TRP A 278 7.73 -12.74 -24.44
CA TRP A 278 8.82 -12.08 -23.72
C TRP A 278 8.63 -12.08 -22.22
N ALA A 279 7.39 -11.96 -21.74
CA ALA A 279 7.06 -12.07 -20.32
C ALA A 279 7.43 -13.44 -19.76
N ASN A 280 7.15 -14.53 -20.49
CA ASN A 280 7.56 -15.87 -20.09
C ASN A 280 9.10 -15.98 -20.01
N VAL A 281 9.81 -15.54 -21.04
CA VAL A 281 11.28 -15.61 -21.10
C VAL A 281 11.92 -14.78 -19.97
N LEU A 282 11.50 -13.53 -19.82
CA LEU A 282 12.08 -12.59 -18.85
C LEU A 282 11.70 -12.92 -17.41
N SER A 283 10.58 -13.62 -17.18
CA SER A 283 10.24 -14.14 -15.83
C SER A 283 11.30 -15.10 -15.28
N ILE A 284 11.99 -15.84 -16.16
CA ILE A 284 13.11 -16.71 -15.79
C ILE A 284 14.38 -15.87 -15.65
N ALA A 285 14.68 -15.03 -16.65
CA ALA A 285 15.94 -14.28 -16.71
C ALA A 285 16.10 -13.24 -15.59
N LEU A 286 14.99 -12.65 -15.13
CA LEU A 286 14.99 -11.58 -14.14
C LEU A 286 14.54 -12.07 -12.75
N HIS A 287 14.43 -13.38 -12.56
CA HIS A 287 14.09 -13.96 -11.27
C HIS A 287 15.10 -13.55 -10.18
N GLY A 288 14.62 -13.18 -9.01
CA GLY A 288 15.44 -12.69 -7.90
C GLY A 288 15.73 -11.18 -7.93
N GLN A 289 15.21 -10.43 -8.91
CA GLN A 289 15.21 -8.97 -8.92
C GLN A 289 13.92 -8.40 -8.32
N SER A 290 13.96 -7.14 -7.85
CA SER A 290 12.75 -6.47 -7.35
C SER A 290 11.85 -6.01 -8.51
N PHE A 291 10.56 -5.74 -8.24
CA PHE A 291 9.68 -5.19 -9.27
C PHE A 291 10.20 -3.86 -9.85
N SER A 292 10.84 -3.03 -9.02
CA SER A 292 11.45 -1.78 -9.45
C SER A 292 12.60 -2.00 -10.44
N ASP A 293 13.51 -2.93 -10.14
CA ASP A 293 14.67 -3.23 -10.98
C ASP A 293 14.24 -3.85 -12.33
N ILE A 294 13.25 -4.74 -12.28
CA ILE A 294 12.66 -5.37 -13.47
C ILE A 294 12.05 -4.31 -14.37
N ARG A 295 11.20 -3.43 -13.82
CA ARG A 295 10.59 -2.32 -14.57
C ARG A 295 11.66 -1.42 -15.18
N GLN A 296 12.68 -1.05 -14.41
CA GLN A 296 13.77 -0.20 -14.90
C GLN A 296 14.52 -0.86 -16.06
N SER A 297 14.78 -2.16 -15.98
CA SER A 297 15.47 -2.94 -17.01
C SER A 297 14.66 -3.00 -18.30
N VAL A 298 13.37 -3.31 -18.22
CA VAL A 298 12.47 -3.35 -19.38
C VAL A 298 12.30 -1.97 -20.01
N GLU A 299 12.08 -0.93 -19.21
CA GLU A 299 11.96 0.46 -19.70
C GLU A 299 13.27 0.98 -20.30
N ARG A 300 14.42 0.54 -19.79
CA ARG A 300 15.73 0.86 -20.39
C ARG A 300 15.86 0.18 -21.75
N ALA A 301 15.49 -1.08 -21.88
CA ALA A 301 15.51 -1.79 -23.15
C ALA A 301 14.58 -1.12 -24.19
N ARG A 302 13.36 -0.75 -23.78
CA ARG A 302 12.42 -0.02 -24.63
C ARG A 302 12.95 1.33 -25.11
N ARG A 303 13.54 2.13 -24.21
CA ARG A 303 14.19 3.40 -24.58
C ARG A 303 15.36 3.19 -25.53
N ALA A 304 16.18 2.17 -25.30
CA ALA A 304 17.32 1.87 -26.17
C ALA A 304 16.86 1.49 -27.59
N ALA A 305 15.82 0.67 -27.71
CA ALA A 305 15.20 0.33 -28.99
C ALA A 305 14.68 1.58 -29.72
N ALA A 306 13.94 2.45 -29.02
CA ALA A 306 13.40 3.68 -29.59
C ALA A 306 14.49 4.66 -30.08
N ILE A 307 15.64 4.73 -29.38
CA ILE A 307 16.75 5.62 -29.75
C ILE A 307 17.57 5.05 -30.91
N SER A 308 17.86 3.76 -30.89
CA SER A 308 18.69 3.09 -31.91
C SER A 308 17.95 2.83 -33.22
N GLY A 309 16.62 2.67 -33.16
CA GLY A 309 15.81 2.17 -34.27
C GLY A 309 15.92 0.65 -34.47
N ASP A 310 16.64 -0.05 -33.59
CA ASP A 310 16.74 -1.51 -33.61
C ASP A 310 15.45 -2.17 -33.13
N PRO A 311 15.15 -3.42 -33.55
CA PRO A 311 14.02 -4.17 -33.02
C PRO A 311 14.09 -4.32 -31.48
N LEU A 312 12.96 -4.12 -30.80
CA LEU A 312 12.85 -4.21 -29.34
C LEU A 312 13.37 -5.55 -28.80
N GLU A 313 13.04 -6.65 -29.49
CA GLU A 313 13.53 -7.98 -29.21
C GLU A 313 15.05 -8.03 -28.99
N THR A 314 15.85 -7.31 -29.78
CA THR A 314 17.32 -7.28 -29.63
C THR A 314 17.73 -6.77 -28.26
N HIS A 315 17.04 -5.75 -27.75
CA HIS A 315 17.32 -5.15 -26.44
C HIS A 315 16.75 -5.99 -25.29
N LEU A 316 15.63 -6.70 -25.49
CA LEU A 316 15.09 -7.64 -24.50
C LEU A 316 15.99 -8.87 -24.35
N GLN A 317 16.52 -9.41 -25.45
CA GLN A 317 17.50 -10.51 -25.42
C GLN A 317 18.75 -10.15 -24.61
N ALA A 318 19.17 -8.88 -24.62
CA ALA A 318 20.34 -8.41 -23.87
C ALA A 318 20.14 -8.43 -22.34
N LEU A 319 18.90 -8.56 -21.86
CA LEU A 319 18.60 -8.70 -20.43
C LEU A 319 18.89 -10.12 -19.90
N ILE A 320 19.08 -11.10 -20.79
CA ILE A 320 19.31 -12.49 -20.43
C ILE A 320 20.76 -12.67 -20.00
N SER A 321 20.97 -12.90 -18.70
CA SER A 321 22.30 -13.11 -18.11
C SER A 321 22.50 -14.58 -17.72
N PRO A 322 23.10 -15.41 -18.59
CA PRO A 322 23.15 -16.86 -18.39
C PRO A 322 23.98 -17.31 -17.18
N ASP A 323 24.93 -16.48 -16.73
CA ASP A 323 25.81 -16.80 -15.60
C ASP A 323 25.07 -16.85 -14.26
N GLN A 324 23.91 -16.21 -14.16
CA GLN A 324 23.07 -16.22 -12.96
C GLN A 324 22.02 -17.34 -12.96
N LEU A 325 21.95 -18.14 -14.04
CA LEU A 325 20.91 -19.15 -14.24
C LEU A 325 21.43 -20.57 -13.99
N SER A 326 20.62 -21.38 -13.31
CA SER A 326 20.87 -22.81 -13.16
C SER A 326 20.87 -23.53 -14.52
N LYS A 327 21.44 -24.74 -14.58
CA LYS A 327 21.47 -25.52 -15.82
C LYS A 327 20.06 -25.80 -16.37
N SER A 328 19.10 -26.12 -15.50
CA SER A 328 17.71 -26.35 -15.88
C SER A 328 17.03 -25.09 -16.40
N GLU A 329 17.26 -23.94 -15.76
CA GLU A 329 16.72 -22.65 -16.23
C GLU A 329 17.27 -22.27 -17.60
N ARG A 330 18.56 -22.47 -17.83
CA ARG A 330 19.17 -22.22 -19.14
C ARG A 330 18.57 -23.10 -20.24
N ILE A 331 18.31 -24.37 -19.95
CA ILE A 331 17.67 -25.31 -20.89
C ILE A 331 16.23 -24.89 -21.19
N ASN A 332 15.45 -24.55 -20.17
CA ASN A 332 14.07 -24.09 -20.34
C ASN A 332 14.01 -22.80 -21.16
N LEU A 333 14.85 -21.82 -20.81
CA LEU A 333 14.94 -20.55 -21.52
C LEU A 333 15.41 -20.75 -22.97
N ALA A 334 16.37 -21.65 -23.21
CA ALA A 334 16.80 -21.99 -24.57
C ALA A 334 15.67 -22.62 -25.40
N THR A 335 14.84 -23.46 -24.80
CA THR A 335 13.68 -24.08 -25.47
C THR A 335 12.65 -23.02 -25.83
N MET A 336 12.29 -22.15 -24.87
CA MET A 336 11.36 -21.04 -25.10
C MET A 336 11.83 -20.11 -26.23
N LEU A 337 13.10 -19.70 -26.23
CA LEU A 337 13.62 -18.82 -27.29
C LEU A 337 13.54 -19.46 -28.69
N VAL A 338 13.77 -20.77 -28.80
CA VAL A 338 13.63 -21.49 -30.08
C VAL A 338 12.18 -21.51 -30.55
N ASP A 339 11.24 -21.78 -29.63
CA ASP A 339 9.81 -21.79 -29.95
C ASP A 339 9.29 -20.39 -30.32
N GLY A 340 9.92 -19.33 -29.77
CA GLY A 340 9.72 -17.94 -30.16
C GLY A 340 10.32 -17.55 -31.53
N GLY A 341 10.93 -18.50 -32.25
CA GLY A 341 11.47 -18.28 -33.59
C GLY A 341 12.94 -17.87 -33.65
N LEU A 342 13.66 -17.78 -32.52
CA LEU A 342 15.09 -17.47 -32.55
C LEU A 342 15.89 -18.63 -33.15
N SER A 343 16.93 -18.26 -33.92
CA SER A 343 17.85 -19.26 -34.48
C SER A 343 18.60 -20.00 -33.36
N GLN A 344 18.82 -21.31 -33.55
CA GLN A 344 19.62 -22.15 -32.65
C GLN A 344 21.04 -21.61 -32.38
N ARG A 345 21.61 -20.83 -33.32
CA ARG A 345 22.91 -20.16 -33.14
C ARG A 345 22.80 -19.00 -32.15
N SER A 346 21.75 -18.19 -32.27
CA SER A 346 21.49 -17.07 -31.36
C SER A 346 21.19 -17.55 -29.95
N VAL A 347 20.38 -18.61 -29.82
CA VAL A 347 20.04 -19.22 -28.53
C VAL A 347 21.28 -19.76 -27.81
N GLN A 348 22.18 -20.46 -28.52
CA GLN A 348 23.42 -20.93 -27.93
C GLN A 348 24.29 -19.76 -27.43
N LYS A 349 24.32 -18.63 -28.15
CA LYS A 349 25.06 -17.43 -27.72
C LYS A 349 24.45 -16.79 -26.46
N LEU A 350 23.13 -16.74 -26.36
CA LEU A 350 22.41 -16.11 -25.24
C LEU A 350 22.38 -16.97 -23.97
N THR A 351 22.29 -18.29 -24.14
CA THR A 351 22.05 -19.22 -23.01
C THR A 351 23.25 -20.10 -22.67
N GLY A 352 24.23 -20.23 -23.59
CA GLY A 352 25.32 -21.19 -23.47
C GLY A 352 24.91 -22.65 -23.67
N VAL A 353 23.65 -22.95 -23.99
CA VAL A 353 23.14 -24.32 -24.15
C VAL A 353 23.42 -24.84 -25.55
N ALA A 354 23.95 -26.06 -25.63
CA ALA A 354 24.24 -26.73 -26.90
C ALA A 354 22.94 -27.15 -27.63
N ARG A 355 22.98 -27.11 -28.96
CA ARG A 355 21.84 -27.39 -29.84
C ARG A 355 21.21 -28.77 -29.61
N ASP A 356 22.04 -29.80 -29.40
CA ASP A 356 21.55 -31.17 -29.18
C ASP A 356 20.74 -31.31 -27.90
N THR A 357 21.12 -30.55 -26.86
CA THR A 357 20.41 -30.50 -25.57
C THR A 357 19.05 -29.81 -25.70
N VAL A 358 18.94 -28.75 -26.51
CA VAL A 358 17.66 -28.09 -26.77
C VAL A 358 16.74 -29.01 -27.58
N ARG A 359 17.28 -29.71 -28.58
CA ARG A 359 16.50 -30.63 -29.44
C ARG A 359 16.00 -31.87 -28.70
N SER A 360 16.74 -32.38 -27.72
CA SER A 360 16.30 -33.53 -26.93
C SER A 360 15.14 -33.15 -25.99
N HIS A 361 15.18 -31.96 -25.40
CA HIS A 361 14.14 -31.46 -24.51
C HIS A 361 12.86 -31.02 -25.23
N SER A 362 12.96 -30.33 -26.38
CA SER A 362 11.78 -29.97 -27.17
C SER A 362 11.03 -31.21 -27.70
N ARG A 363 11.74 -32.31 -28.00
CA ARG A 363 11.12 -33.59 -28.37
C ARG A 363 10.49 -34.34 -27.20
N ALA A 364 10.98 -34.14 -25.98
CA ALA A 364 10.44 -34.78 -24.78
C ALA A 364 9.09 -34.16 -24.36
N GLU A 365 8.92 -32.84 -24.51
CA GLU A 365 7.66 -32.15 -24.24
C GLU A 365 6.59 -32.41 -25.31
N ALA A 366 6.99 -32.60 -26.57
CA ALA A 366 6.08 -32.90 -27.68
C ALA A 366 5.51 -34.34 -27.71
N SER A 367 5.89 -35.22 -26.77
CA SER A 367 5.41 -36.60 -26.70
C SER A 367 4.36 -36.78 -25.58
N PRO A 368 3.06 -36.57 -25.84
CA PRO A 368 2.03 -36.85 -24.85
C PRO A 368 1.93 -38.36 -24.60
N ARG A 369 1.77 -38.71 -23.32
CA ARG A 369 1.49 -40.04 -22.76
C ARG A 369 0.72 -40.97 -23.72
N LYS A 370 1.42 -41.80 -24.50
CA LYS A 370 0.88 -43.11 -24.91
C LYS A 370 1.07 -44.08 -23.74
N ARG A 371 0.12 -44.06 -22.80
CA ARG A 371 -0.14 -45.23 -21.94
C ARG A 371 -0.39 -46.40 -22.88
N LYS A 372 0.56 -47.34 -22.93
CA LYS A 372 0.33 -48.67 -23.50
C LYS A 372 -0.79 -49.32 -22.68
N GLY A 373 -1.97 -49.46 -23.30
CA GLY A 373 -2.80 -50.64 -23.05
C GLY A 373 -2.09 -51.85 -23.67
N GLY A 374 -2.08 -52.93 -22.92
CA GLY A 374 -1.43 -54.21 -23.23
C GLY A 374 -1.48 -55.06 -21.99
#